data_AF-A0A1K1QF30-F1
#
_entry.id   AF-A0A1K1QF30-F1
#
_cell.length_a   1.000
_cell.length_b   1.000
_cell.length_c   1.000
_cell.angle_alpha   90.00
_cell.angle_beta   90.00
_cell.angle_gamma   90.00
#
_symmetry.space_group_name_H-M   'P 1'
#
loop_
_entity.id
_entity.type
_entity.pdbx_description
1 polymer ?
#
loop_
_entity_poly.entity_id
_entity_poly.type
_entity_poly.pdbx_seq_one_letter_code
_entity_poly.pdbx_strand_id
1 'polypeptide(L)' 'MSGFMSWNQKSHARTWLLYPENMGTYLSIDETALSQGELYTMITNKKAKGKKGALVGIFQGTKAEPIIKHL' A
#
# COMPACT_ATOMS: atom_id res chain seq x y z
N MET A 1 7.86 14.01 17.47
CA MET A 1 7.15 14.52 16.27
C MET A 1 7.11 13.39 15.24
N SER A 2 5.95 13.07 14.66
CA SER A 2 5.71 11.82 13.91
C SER A 2 6.36 11.72 12.52
N GLY A 3 7.17 12.70 12.09
CA GLY A 3 7.76 12.74 10.75
C GLY A 3 6.78 12.97 9.60
N PHE A 4 5.48 13.12 9.89
CA PHE A 4 4.43 13.26 8.88
C PHE A 4 4.64 14.45 7.93
N MET A 5 5.14 15.58 8.45
CA MET A 5 5.36 16.78 7.63
C MET A 5 6.53 16.65 6.65
N SER A 6 7.52 15.80 6.98
CA SER A 6 8.69 15.53 6.15
C SER A 6 8.56 14.26 5.31
N TRP A 7 7.37 13.64 5.29
CA TRP A 7 7.16 12.40 4.57
C TRP A 7 7.07 12.64 3.06
N ASN A 8 7.98 12.01 2.31
CA ASN A 8 8.10 12.14 0.85
C ASN A 8 6.84 11.69 0.08
N GLN A 9 6.00 10.82 0.67
CA GLN A 9 4.77 10.34 0.04
C GLN A 9 3.53 11.18 0.37
N LYS A 10 3.67 12.21 1.21
CA LYS A 10 2.54 13.03 1.71
C LYS A 10 1.66 13.60 0.59
N SER A 11 2.24 13.97 -0.56
CA SER A 11 1.51 14.58 -1.69
C SER A 11 0.51 13.63 -2.35
N HIS A 12 0.77 12.32 -2.32
CA HIS A 12 -0.05 11.30 -2.97
C HIS A 12 -0.62 10.25 -2.00
N ALA A 13 -0.31 10.37 -0.70
CA ALA A 13 -0.71 9.43 0.35
C ALA A 13 -2.22 9.14 0.44
N ARG A 14 -3.07 10.02 -0.10
CA ARG A 14 -4.53 9.81 -0.18
C ARG A 14 -4.92 8.80 -1.28
N THR A 15 -4.10 8.66 -2.31
CA THR A 15 -4.37 7.82 -3.48
C THR A 15 -3.54 6.55 -3.47
N TRP A 16 -2.26 6.64 -3.08
CA TRP A 16 -1.43 5.46 -2.95
C TRP A 16 -0.25 5.67 -2.00
N LEU A 17 0.27 4.56 -1.50
CA LEU A 17 1.50 4.46 -0.72
C LEU A 17 2.27 3.24 -1.20
N LEU A 18 3.59 3.37 -1.30
CA LEU A 18 4.45 2.31 -1.79
C LEU A 18 5.71 2.18 -0.94
N TYR A 19 6.08 0.95 -0.64
CA TYR A 19 7.30 0.56 0.08
C TYR A 19 8.01 -0.52 -0.75
N PRO A 20 8.69 -0.15 -1.85
CA PRO A 20 9.34 -1.10 -2.74
C PRO A 20 10.36 -2.00 -2.02
N GLU A 21 10.99 -1.49 -0.96
CA GLU A 21 11.94 -2.21 -0.12
C GLU A 21 11.33 -3.45 0.57
N ASN A 22 10.01 -3.51 0.68
CA ASN A 22 9.28 -4.62 1.30
C ASN A 22 8.88 -5.71 0.29
N MET A 23 9.16 -5.51 -1.01
CA MET A 23 8.89 -6.53 -2.04
C MET A 23 9.63 -7.84 -1.77
N GLY A 24 9.01 -8.93 -2.18
CA GLY A 24 9.58 -10.26 -2.08
C GLY A 24 8.85 -11.25 -2.97
N THR A 25 9.26 -12.51 -2.92
CA THR A 25 8.70 -13.57 -3.77
C THR A 25 7.28 -14.00 -3.39
N TYR A 26 6.79 -13.62 -2.22
CA TYR A 26 5.50 -14.04 -1.68
C TYR A 26 4.59 -12.84 -1.46
N LEU A 27 4.02 -12.33 -2.55
CA LEU A 27 3.08 -11.21 -2.51
C LEU A 27 1.63 -11.71 -2.46
N SER A 28 0.79 -10.91 -1.83
CA SER A 28 -0.66 -11.07 -1.77
C SER A 28 -1.31 -9.75 -2.05
N ILE A 29 -2.47 -9.81 -2.68
CA ILE A 29 -3.32 -8.68 -2.97
C ILE A 29 -4.61 -8.88 -2.19
N ASP A 30 -5.00 -7.89 -1.41
CA ASP A 30 -6.20 -7.90 -0.58
C ASP A 30 -7.01 -6.62 -0.86
N GLU A 31 -8.33 -6.74 -1.03
CA GLU A 31 -9.24 -5.59 -1.20
C GLU A 31 -9.96 -5.33 0.13
N THR A 32 -9.88 -4.10 0.64
CA THR A 32 -10.52 -3.70 1.89
C THR A 32 -11.33 -2.42 1.69
N ALA A 33 -12.61 -2.48 2.06
CA ALA A 33 -13.43 -1.29 2.19
C ALA A 33 -13.19 -0.68 3.58
N LEU A 34 -12.67 0.54 3.61
CA LEU A 34 -12.75 1.40 4.78
C LEU A 34 -14.15 2.04 4.84
N SER A 35 -14.54 2.51 6.03
CA SER A 35 -15.86 3.08 6.25
C SER A 35 -16.19 4.20 5.26
N GLN A 36 -17.48 4.38 4.96
CA GLN A 36 -17.99 5.36 3.98
C GLN A 36 -17.64 5.07 2.50
N GLY A 37 -17.41 3.81 2.15
CA GLY A 37 -17.32 3.39 0.74
C GLY A 37 -15.95 3.62 0.08
N GLU A 38 -14.93 3.96 0.87
CA GLU A 38 -13.56 4.04 0.36
C GLU A 38 -12.96 2.64 0.23
N LEU A 39 -12.91 2.12 -0.99
CA LEU A 39 -12.23 0.86 -1.31
C LEU A 39 -10.73 1.09 -1.48
N TYR A 40 -9.92 0.19 -0.95
CA TYR A 40 -8.48 0.18 -1.13
C TYR A 40 -7.98 -1.23 -1.48
N THR A 41 -6.99 -1.27 -2.35
CA THR A 41 -6.21 -2.48 -2.62
C THR A 41 -4.90 -2.41 -1.86
N MET A 42 -4.58 -3.45 -1.10
CA MET A 42 -3.35 -3.57 -0.34
C MET A 42 -2.49 -4.69 -0.91
N ILE A 43 -1.19 -4.43 -1.03
CA ILE A 43 -0.19 -5.42 -1.42
C ILE A 43 0.65 -5.74 -0.21
N THR A 44 0.72 -7.02 0.14
CA THR A 44 1.48 -7.48 1.30
C THR A 44 2.46 -8.60 0.98
N ASN A 45 3.64 -8.55 1.59
CA ASN A 45 4.63 -9.61 1.56
C ASN A 45 4.35 -10.62 2.69
N LYS A 46 3.78 -11.77 2.34
CA LYS A 46 3.42 -12.82 3.31
C LYS A 46 4.64 -13.48 3.96
N LYS A 47 5.84 -13.36 3.38
CA LYS A 47 7.09 -13.83 4.01
C LYS A 47 7.37 -13.10 5.32
N ALA A 48 6.96 -11.84 5.43
CA ALA A 48 7.10 -11.04 6.65
C ALA A 48 6.08 -11.43 7.75
N LYS A 49 5.11 -12.30 7.47
CA LYS A 49 4.12 -12.82 8.44
C LYS A 49 3.40 -11.73 9.24
N GLY A 50 3.00 -10.65 8.57
CA GLY A 50 2.29 -9.52 9.18
C GLY A 50 3.15 -8.61 10.07
N LYS A 51 4.48 -8.81 10.10
CA LYS A 51 5.41 -7.96 10.85
C LYS A 51 5.84 -6.73 10.05
N LYS A 52 6.71 -5.92 10.65
CA LYS A 52 7.38 -4.81 9.94
C LYS A 52 7.99 -5.33 8.62
N GLY A 53 7.71 -4.61 7.53
CA GLY A 53 8.11 -5.00 6.19
C GLY A 53 7.10 -5.88 5.44
N ALA A 54 5.91 -6.12 6.02
CA ALA A 54 4.84 -6.84 5.32
C ALA A 54 4.07 -5.95 4.35
N LEU A 55 3.94 -4.64 4.59
CA LEU A 55 3.19 -3.76 3.71
C LEU A 55 4.06 -3.32 2.52
N VAL A 56 3.65 -3.66 1.31
CA VAL A 56 4.35 -3.28 0.07
C VAL A 56 3.67 -2.08 -0.58
N GLY A 57 2.34 -2.03 -0.59
CA GLY A 57 1.62 -0.88 -1.11
C GLY A 57 0.17 -0.81 -0.68
N ILE A 58 -0.39 0.38 -0.75
CA ILE A 58 -1.82 0.68 -0.57
C ILE A 58 -2.22 1.54 -1.75
N PHE A 59 -3.34 1.22 -2.38
CA PHE A 59 -3.87 1.94 -3.54
C PHE A 59 -5.35 2.19 -3.33
N GLN A 60 -5.83 3.39 -3.65
CA GLN A 60 -7.23 3.73 -3.62
C GLN A 60 -7.96 3.09 -4.82
N GLY A 61 -9.07 2.43 -4.53
CA GLY A 61 -9.87 1.67 -5.48
C GLY A 61 -9.43 0.21 -5.62
N THR A 62 -10.12 -0.50 -6.51
CA THR A 62 -9.93 -1.93 -6.84
C THR A 62 -9.36 -2.14 -8.25
N LYS A 63 -9.08 -1.04 -8.96
CA LYS A 63 -8.59 -1.07 -10.33
C LYS A 63 -7.11 -1.45 -10.37
N ALA A 64 -6.76 -2.37 -11.26
CA ALA A 64 -5.39 -2.83 -11.44
C ALA A 64 -4.49 -1.81 -12.17
N GLU A 65 -5.06 -0.96 -13.02
CA GLU A 65 -4.28 0.02 -13.80
C GLU A 65 -3.41 0.97 -12.95
N PRO A 66 -3.93 1.63 -11.90
CA PRO A 66 -3.10 2.46 -11.03
C PRO A 66 -2.04 1.64 -10.26
N ILE A 67 -2.33 0.38 -9.96
CA ILE A 67 -1.39 -0.51 -9.26
C ILE A 67 -0.19 -0.83 -10.16
N ILE A 68 -0.45 -1.24 -11.41
CA ILE A 68 0.58 -1.60 -12.39
C ILE A 68 1.44 -0.40 -12.78
N LYS A 69 0.87 0.81 -12.81
CA LYS A 69 1.62 2.03 -13.16
C LYS A 69 2.64 2.45 -12.10
N HIS A 70 2.41 2.07 -10.85
CA HIS A 70 3.14 2.59 -9.69
C HIS A 70 4.00 1.53 -8.98
N LEU A 71 3.80 0.24 -9.23
CA LEU A 71 4.73 -0.84 -8.88
C LEU A 71 5.96 -0.84 -9.79
#